data_AF-A0A961RQN0-F1
#
_entry.id   AF-A0A961RQN0-F1
#
_cell.length_a   1.000
_cell.length_b   1.000
_cell.length_c   1.000
_cell.angle_alpha   90.00
_cell.angle_beta   90.00
_cell.angle_gamma   90.00
#
_symmetry.space_group_name_H-M   'P 1'
#
loop_
_entity.id
_entity.type
_entity.pdbx_description
1 polymer ?
#
loop_
_entity_poly.entity_id
_entity_poly.type
_entity_poly.pdbx_seq_one_letter_code
_entity_poly.pdbx_strand_id
1 'polypeptide(L)' 'MTDRYSAWSLLKEGLSGHKGWKPAWRQAEPKPSYDAIIIGGGGHGLATAYYLAKNHGMTKVAVIEKGWIGGG' A
#
# COMPACT_ATOMS: atom_id res chain seq x y z
N MET A 1 1.76 -16.93 -6.42
CA MET A 1 0.97 -17.81 -5.51
C MET A 1 1.32 -17.44 -4.06
N THR A 2 1.25 -16.15 -3.74
CA THR A 2 1.81 -15.63 -2.49
C THR A 2 0.95 -14.46 -2.05
N ASP A 3 0.02 -14.75 -1.15
CA ASP A 3 -0.77 -13.75 -0.41
C ASP A 3 -0.13 -13.43 0.95
N ARG A 4 0.84 -14.24 1.41
CA ARG A 4 1.58 -14.04 2.66
C ARG A 4 3.08 -14.08 2.46
N TYR A 5 3.75 -13.08 3.02
CA TYR A 5 5.20 -13.03 3.14
C TYR A 5 5.68 -14.03 4.19
N SER A 6 6.70 -14.80 3.84
CA SER A 6 7.36 -15.82 4.67
C SER A 6 8.78 -16.08 4.16
N ALA A 7 9.63 -16.69 4.98
CA ALA A 7 10.98 -17.09 4.57
C ALA A 7 10.94 -18.01 3.32
N TRP A 8 10.01 -18.96 3.28
CA TRP A 8 9.83 -19.84 2.13
C TRP A 8 9.41 -19.08 0.86
N SER A 9 8.46 -18.15 0.97
CA SER A 9 8.07 -17.33 -0.20
C SER A 9 9.22 -16.47 -0.70
N LEU A 10 10.06 -15.92 0.19
CA LEU A 10 11.22 -15.13 -0.22
C LEU A 10 12.25 -15.98 -0.97
N LEU A 11 12.56 -17.18 -0.46
CA LEU A 11 13.48 -18.11 -1.12
C LEU A 11 12.93 -18.57 -2.49
N LYS A 12 11.66 -18.98 -2.54
CA LYS A 12 11.00 -19.39 -3.78
C LYS A 12 11.00 -18.26 -4.81
N GLU A 13 10.56 -17.07 -4.41
CA GLU A 13 10.44 -15.94 -5.33
C GLU A 13 11.80 -15.39 -5.77
N GLY A 14 12.82 -15.45 -4.91
CA GLY A 14 14.20 -15.15 -5.27
C GLY A 14 14.73 -16.09 -6.36
N LEU A 15 14.49 -17.40 -6.21
CA LEU A 15 14.86 -18.40 -7.23
C LEU A 15 14.04 -18.28 -8.51
N SER A 16 12.79 -17.83 -8.45
CA SER A 16 11.94 -17.64 -9.64
C SER A 16 12.05 -16.25 -10.28
N GLY A 17 12.99 -15.40 -9.82
CA GLY A 17 13.20 -14.06 -10.37
C GLY A 17 12.01 -13.11 -10.15
N HIS A 18 11.37 -13.16 -8.98
CA HIS A 18 10.29 -12.27 -8.54
C HIS A 18 8.99 -12.33 -9.38
N LYS A 19 8.78 -13.39 -10.16
CA LYS A 19 7.62 -13.50 -11.07
C LYS A 19 6.30 -13.88 -10.40
N GLY A 20 6.31 -14.40 -9.17
CA GLY A 20 5.13 -14.93 -8.48
C GLY A 20 4.47 -13.97 -7.49
N TRP A 21 5.05 -12.79 -7.26
CA TRP A 21 4.49 -11.74 -6.40
C TRP A 21 3.19 -11.18 -6.97
N LYS A 22 2.20 -10.99 -6.09
CA LYS A 22 0.98 -10.23 -6.42
C LYS A 22 1.18 -8.75 -6.05
N PRO A 23 0.43 -7.83 -6.68
CA PRO A 23 0.45 -6.41 -6.28
C PRO A 23 0.15 -6.25 -4.78
N ALA A 24 0.99 -5.49 -4.08
CA ALA A 24 0.81 -5.21 -2.65
C ALA A 24 -0.40 -4.32 -2.36
N TRP A 25 -0.81 -3.51 -3.33
CA TRP A 25 -1.91 -2.57 -3.24
C TRP A 25 -2.92 -2.84 -4.33
N ARG A 26 -4.21 -2.72 -4.01
CA ARG A 26 -5.28 -2.74 -5.00
C ARG A 26 -5.27 -1.44 -5.80
N GLN A 27 -5.52 -1.53 -7.11
CA GLN A 27 -5.79 -0.36 -7.93
C GLN A 27 -7.25 0.06 -7.70
N ALA A 28 -7.46 1.07 -6.86
CA ALA A 28 -8.78 1.55 -6.47
C ALA A 28 -9.18 2.77 -7.30
N GLU A 29 -10.43 2.78 -7.80
CA GLU A 29 -11.01 4.01 -8.32
C GLU A 29 -11.30 4.99 -7.17
N PRO A 30 -11.07 6.31 -7.37
CA PRO A 30 -11.42 7.32 -6.39
C PRO A 30 -12.91 7.33 -6.07
N LYS A 31 -13.23 7.39 -4.78
CA LYS A 31 -14.60 7.58 -4.30
C LYS A 31 -14.98 9.06 -4.36
N PRO A 32 -16.28 9.39 -4.38
CA PRO A 32 -16.73 10.79 -4.38
C PRO A 32 -16.34 11.58 -3.13
N SER A 33 -16.14 10.91 -1.98
CA SER A 33 -15.80 11.56 -0.72
C SER A 33 -14.95 10.71 0.20
N TYR A 34 -14.12 11.40 0.98
CA TYR A 34 -13.19 10.85 1.97
C TYR A 34 -13.19 11.73 3.21
N ASP A 35 -12.84 11.14 4.35
CA ASP A 35 -12.70 11.88 5.60
C ASP A 35 -11.39 12.68 5.59
N ALA A 36 -10.38 12.19 4.87
CA ALA A 36 -9.13 12.89 4.58
C ALA A 36 -8.54 12.46 3.23
N ILE A 37 -7.84 13.38 2.57
CA ILE A 37 -7.03 13.11 1.37
C ILE A 37 -5.59 13.51 1.68
N ILE A 38 -4.67 12.57 1.47
CA ILE A 38 -3.22 12.75 1.64
C ILE A 38 -2.59 12.82 0.26
N ILE A 39 -1.86 13.89 0.00
CA ILE A 39 -1.10 14.08 -1.24
C ILE A 39 0.36 13.71 -0.99
N GLY A 40 0.85 12.71 -1.72
CA GLY A 40 2.16 12.08 -1.52
C GLY A 40 2.03 10.69 -0.89
N GLY A 41 2.35 9.66 -1.66
CA GLY A 41 2.32 8.25 -1.27
C GLY A 41 3.68 7.68 -0.85
N GLY A 42 4.60 8.52 -0.40
CA GLY A 42 5.86 8.10 0.23
C GLY A 42 5.67 7.64 1.68
N GLY A 43 6.78 7.41 2.39
CA GLY A 43 6.76 6.86 3.75
C GLY A 43 5.90 7.68 4.74
N HIS A 44 6.02 9.00 4.71
CA HIS A 44 5.24 9.89 5.59
C HIS A 44 3.73 9.85 5.30
N GLY A 45 3.34 9.86 4.02
CA GLY A 45 1.92 9.84 3.63
C GLY A 45 1.24 8.53 4.01
N LEU A 46 1.91 7.41 3.73
CA LEU A 46 1.43 6.08 4.13
C LEU A 46 1.39 5.91 5.66
N ALA A 47 2.41 6.39 6.38
CA ALA A 47 2.42 6.37 7.84
C ALA A 47 1.27 7.21 8.42
N THR A 48 1.00 8.39 7.84
CA THR A 48 -0.10 9.26 8.26
C THR A 48 -1.44 8.55 8.07
N ALA A 49 -1.69 7.95 6.89
CA ALA A 49 -2.90 7.17 6.64
C ALA A 49 -3.08 6.02 7.64
N TYR A 50 -1.98 5.31 7.95
CA TYR A 50 -1.98 4.24 8.95
C TYR A 50 -2.38 4.74 10.34
N TYR A 51 -1.78 5.83 10.82
CA TYR A 51 -2.06 6.34 12.16
C TYR A 51 -3.43 7.02 12.26
N LEU A 52 -3.94 7.64 11.18
CA LEU A 52 -5.33 8.10 11.11
C LEU A 52 -6.32 6.94 11.31
N ALA A 53 -6.09 5.81 10.63
CA ALA A 53 -6.93 4.64 10.80
C ALA A 53 -6.78 4.00 12.18
N LYS A 54 -5.54 3.77 12.62
CA LYS A 54 -5.24 3.03 13.85
C LYS A 54 -5.56 3.80 15.13
N ASN A 55 -5.22 5.08 15.19
CA ASN A 55 -5.31 5.86 16.41
C ASN A 55 -6.60 6.70 16.47
N HIS A 56 -7.17 7.05 15.31
CA HIS A 56 -8.33 7.94 15.21
C HIS A 56 -9.55 7.28 14.57
N GLY A 57 -9.49 6.01 14.16
CA GLY A 57 -10.61 5.29 13.53
C GLY A 57 -11.00 5.82 12.15
N MET A 58 -10.24 6.74 11.58
CA MET A 58 -10.52 7.33 10.26
C MET A 58 -10.07 6.38 9.15
N THR A 59 -11.01 5.64 8.56
CA THR A 59 -10.71 4.57 7.59
C THR A 59 -11.06 4.93 6.14
N LYS A 60 -11.82 6.00 5.90
CA LYS A 60 -12.04 6.52 4.54
C LYS A 60 -11.00 7.57 4.18
N VAL A 61 -9.75 7.13 4.08
CA VAL A 61 -8.61 8.00 3.71
C VAL A 61 -8.15 7.66 2.29
N ALA A 62 -7.97 8.69 1.46
CA ALA A 62 -7.30 8.56 0.16
C ALA A 62 -5.84 8.95 0.29
N VAL A 63 -4.94 8.17 -0.30
CA VAL A 63 -3.53 8.53 -0.51
C VAL A 63 -3.30 8.62 -2.00
N ILE A 64 -2.89 9.78 -2.49
CA ILE A 64 -2.70 10.06 -3.92
C ILE A 64 -1.22 10.33 -4.18
N GLU A 65 -0.65 9.60 -5.13
CA GLU A 65 0.75 9.71 -5.54
C GLU A 65 0.81 9.95 -7.05
N LYS A 66 1.75 10.79 -7.49
CA LYS A 66 2.01 11.06 -8.91
C LYS A 66 2.70 9.87 -9.58
N GLY A 67 3.62 9.22 -8.87
CA GLY A 67 4.39 8.07 -9.34
C GLY A 67 3.93 6.73 -8.76
N TRP A 68 4.89 5.88 -8.41
CA TRP A 68 4.61 4.62 -7.73
C TRP A 68 4.53 4.83 -6.20
N ILE A 69 3.58 4.14 -5.57
CA ILE A 69 3.41 4.15 -4.11
C ILE A 69 4.69 3.67 -3.42
N GLY A 70 5.12 4.38 -2.38
CA GLY A 70 6.35 4.11 -1.66
C GLY A 70 7.63 4.57 -2.37
N GLY A 71 7.50 5.28 -3.49
CA GLY A 71 8.63 5.85 -4.25
C GLY A 71 9.06 7.26 -3.87
N GLY A 72 8.37 7.85 -2.89
CA GLY A 72 8.54 9.25 -2.49
C GLY A 72 9.97 9.65 -2.14
#